data_AF-A0AAV5D7W7-F1
#
_entry.id   AF-A0AAV5D7W7-F1
#
_cell.length_a   1.000
_cell.length_b   1.000
_cell.length_c   1.000
_cell.angle_alpha   90.00
_cell.angle_beta   90.00
_cell.angle_gamma   90.00
#
_symmetry.space_group_name_H-M   'P 1'
#
loop_
_entity.id
_entity.type
_entity.pdbx_description
1 polymer ?
#
loop_
_entity_poly.entity_id
_entity_poly.type
_entity_poly.pdbx_seq_one_letter_code
_entity_poly.pdbx_strand_id
1 'polypeptide(L)'
;MLFLQMQDPYSVRHSPRGIFCTRTLNLRSISVIGYDMDYTLIHYNVKAWEGRAYDYGMENLKSMGFPVDDLQFDPDLVIRGLIIDKEKGNLVKADRFGYIKRAMHVSVFFILFQAVYRALFRAHVEGQLKSEIMAEPERFVEPDPELPLALLDQKEIDALVKSYAQKEELVTLIQQKEIVGDLFNQLRLALQRRTNSRPAQTLAASCMDDQDLTESMQKLLIVMQRLDEKIGPMLESDGELFNKRYEPLPGPYAAIR
;
A
#
# COMPACT_ATOMS: atom_id res chain seq x y z
N MET A 1 -21.59 16.47 -22.63
CA MET A 1 -20.65 17.53 -22.21
C MET A 1 -20.76 17.63 -20.69
N LEU A 2 -20.05 16.77 -19.96
CA LEU A 2 -20.05 16.76 -18.49
C LEU A 2 -18.91 17.68 -18.04
N PHE A 3 -19.27 18.84 -17.51
CA PHE A 3 -18.34 19.71 -16.80
C PHE A 3 -17.91 19.00 -15.50
N LEU A 4 -16.63 18.62 -15.43
CA LEU A 4 -15.96 18.31 -14.18
C LEU A 4 -16.00 19.58 -13.31
N GLN A 5 -16.80 19.56 -12.25
CA GLN A 5 -16.72 20.53 -11.19
C GLN A 5 -15.33 20.42 -10.55
N MET A 6 -14.44 21.36 -10.86
CA MET A 6 -13.21 21.56 -10.10
C MET A 6 -13.61 21.94 -8.68
N GLN A 7 -13.35 21.06 -7.72
CA GLN A 7 -13.54 21.35 -6.30
C GLN A 7 -12.64 22.52 -5.88
N ASP A 8 -13.20 23.39 -5.03
CA ASP A 8 -12.55 24.57 -4.47
C ASP A 8 -11.21 24.21 -3.76
N PRO A 9 -10.06 24.82 -4.10
CA PRO A 9 -8.79 24.55 -3.46
C PRO A 9 -8.75 24.79 -1.94
N TYR A 10 -9.71 25.51 -1.35
CA TYR A 10 -9.81 25.67 0.11
C TYR A 10 -10.39 24.45 0.83
N SER A 11 -11.15 23.57 0.16
CA SER A 11 -11.69 22.34 0.77
C SER A 11 -10.62 21.25 0.98
N VAL A 12 -9.47 21.35 0.29
CA VAL A 12 -8.37 20.37 0.36
C VAL A 12 -7.58 20.47 1.66
N ARG A 13 -7.51 21.67 2.29
CA ARG A 13 -6.71 21.90 3.51
C ARG A 13 -7.17 21.11 4.73
N HIS A 14 -8.39 20.59 4.70
CA HIS A 14 -8.99 19.84 5.81
C HIS A 14 -9.39 18.41 5.40
N SER A 15 -8.88 17.90 4.28
CA SER A 15 -9.16 16.52 3.90
C SER A 15 -8.50 15.56 4.89
N PRO A 16 -9.26 14.71 5.62
CA PRO A 16 -8.70 13.72 6.52
C PRO A 16 -7.87 12.65 5.78
N ARG A 17 -8.02 12.54 4.44
CA ARG A 17 -7.24 11.64 3.58
C ARG A 17 -6.23 12.39 2.69
N GLY A 18 -5.99 13.67 2.96
CA GLY A 18 -5.07 14.49 2.17
C GLY A 18 -3.61 14.09 2.38
N ILE A 19 -2.88 13.84 1.29
CA ILE A 19 -1.41 13.66 1.32
C ILE A 19 -0.76 15.00 0.99
N PHE A 20 0.00 15.56 1.94
CA PHE A 20 0.66 16.85 1.78
C PHE A 20 2.13 16.69 1.39
N CYS A 21 2.53 17.35 0.30
CA CYS A 21 3.90 17.26 -0.22
C CYS A 21 4.67 18.56 0.05
N THR A 22 5.79 18.46 0.77
CA THR A 22 6.75 19.58 0.91
C THR A 22 7.76 19.62 -0.24
N ARG A 23 8.04 18.47 -0.86
CA ARG A 23 8.92 18.30 -2.01
C ARG A 23 8.27 17.31 -2.98
N THR A 24 8.57 17.45 -4.27
CA THR A 24 8.12 16.51 -5.30
C THR A 24 8.71 15.12 -5.03
N LEU A 25 7.87 14.09 -5.02
CA LEU A 25 8.25 12.70 -4.85
C LEU A 25 7.63 11.86 -5.98
N ASN A 26 8.46 11.15 -6.73
CA ASN A 26 7.99 10.21 -7.74
C ASN A 26 7.85 8.81 -7.11
N LEU A 27 6.63 8.39 -6.80
CA LEU A 27 6.38 7.08 -6.20
C LEU A 27 6.76 5.91 -7.13
N ARG A 28 6.75 6.11 -8.46
CA ARG A 28 7.16 5.07 -9.43
C ARG A 28 8.62 4.65 -9.27
N SER A 29 9.49 5.55 -8.81
CA SER A 29 10.92 5.25 -8.63
C SER A 29 11.25 4.66 -7.25
N ILE A 30 10.27 4.49 -6.37
CA ILE A 30 10.49 3.94 -5.03
C ILE A 30 10.35 2.43 -5.09
N SER A 31 11.41 1.71 -4.68
CA SER A 31 11.44 0.24 -4.64
C SER A 31 11.22 -0.34 -3.25
N VAL A 32 11.33 0.49 -2.20
CA VAL A 32 11.17 0.07 -0.81
C VAL A 32 10.49 1.18 -0.04
N ILE A 33 9.45 0.82 0.72
CA ILE A 33 8.81 1.69 1.70
C ILE A 33 9.12 1.15 3.08
N GLY A 34 9.83 1.93 3.89
CA GLY A 34 10.09 1.63 5.29
C GLY A 34 9.01 2.25 6.16
N TYR A 35 8.51 1.46 7.11
CA TYR A 35 7.54 1.92 8.11
C TYR A 35 8.19 1.96 9.49
N ASP A 36 7.96 3.07 10.19
CA ASP A 36 8.08 3.06 11.64
C ASP A 36 6.84 2.37 12.24
N MET A 37 6.93 1.90 13.48
CA MET A 37 5.83 1.18 14.14
C MET A 37 4.99 2.11 15.00
N ASP A 38 5.60 2.68 16.04
CA ASP A 38 4.92 3.45 17.07
C ASP A 38 4.44 4.79 16.50
N TYR A 39 3.15 5.11 16.65
CA TYR A 39 2.52 6.31 16.08
C TYR A 39 2.54 6.41 14.54
N THR A 40 2.92 5.34 13.83
CA THR A 40 2.91 5.29 12.36
C THR A 40 2.03 4.15 11.84
N LEU A 41 2.36 2.90 12.18
CA LEU A 41 1.48 1.76 11.88
C LEU A 41 0.51 1.49 13.03
N ILE A 42 0.98 1.70 14.26
CA ILE A 42 0.20 1.49 15.47
C ILE A 42 -0.19 2.84 16.04
N HIS A 43 -1.49 3.11 16.04
CA HIS A 43 -2.04 4.31 16.66
C HIS A 43 -2.43 3.99 18.09
N TYR A 44 -1.86 4.73 19.04
CA TYR A 44 -2.20 4.59 20.45
C TYR A 44 -3.39 5.47 20.81
N ASN A 45 -4.30 4.96 21.64
CA ASN A 45 -5.26 5.79 22.35
C ASN A 45 -4.48 6.71 23.29
N VAL A 46 -4.30 7.96 22.87
CA VAL A 46 -3.43 8.93 23.53
C VAL A 46 -3.81 9.13 24.98
N LYS A 47 -5.11 9.23 25.29
CA LYS A 47 -5.59 9.45 26.67
C LYS A 47 -5.26 8.27 27.58
N ALA A 48 -5.50 7.05 27.11
CA ALA A 48 -5.18 5.85 27.89
C ALA A 48 -3.67 5.68 28.05
N TRP A 49 -2.92 5.87 26.96
CA TRP A 49 -1.47 5.71 26.94
C TRP A 49 -0.73 6.76 27.77
N GLU A 50 -0.97 8.04 27.51
CA GLU A 50 -0.29 9.14 28.22
C GLU A 50 -0.73 9.21 29.69
N GLY A 51 -1.99 8.89 29.99
CA GLY A 51 -2.46 8.79 31.37
C GLY A 51 -1.73 7.71 32.16
N ARG A 52 -1.52 6.52 31.60
CA ARG A 52 -0.72 5.47 32.26
C ARG A 52 0.75 5.85 32.42
N ALA A 53 1.34 6.50 31.42
CA ALA A 53 2.70 7.01 31.53
C ALA A 53 2.82 8.09 32.62
N TYR A 54 1.79 8.93 32.77
CA TYR A 54 1.69 9.92 33.84
C TYR A 54 1.63 9.27 35.22
N ASP A 55 0.76 8.27 35.40
CA ASP A 55 0.64 7.54 36.67
C ASP A 55 1.98 6.95 37.11
N TYR A 56 2.70 6.30 36.17
CA TYR A 56 4.03 5.76 36.43
C TYR A 56 5.03 6.84 36.85
N GLY A 57 5.00 7.98 36.15
CA GLY A 57 5.82 9.14 36.49
C GLY A 57 5.53 9.64 37.90
N MET A 58 4.24 9.71 38.29
CA MET A 58 3.81 10.15 39.62
C MET A 58 4.23 9.16 40.71
N GLU A 59 4.05 7.86 40.51
CA GLU A 59 4.49 6.82 41.45
C GLU A 59 6.01 6.89 41.70
N ASN A 60 6.80 7.04 40.64
CA ASN A 60 8.24 7.18 40.78
C ASN A 60 8.62 8.48 41.53
N LEU A 61 8.02 9.62 41.17
CA LEU A 61 8.25 10.88 41.89
C LEU A 61 7.86 10.78 43.37
N LYS A 62 6.74 10.13 43.67
CA LYS A 62 6.28 9.88 45.05
C LYS A 62 7.28 9.02 45.82
N SER A 63 7.81 7.96 45.20
CA SER A 63 8.86 7.12 45.82
C SER A 63 10.16 7.88 46.10
N MET A 64 10.43 8.96 45.34
CA MET A 64 11.55 9.86 45.56
C MET A 64 11.24 10.97 46.60
N GLY A 65 10.03 11.00 47.16
CA GLY A 65 9.62 11.95 48.21
C GLY A 65 9.05 13.28 47.71
N PHE A 66 8.68 13.39 46.43
CA PHE A 66 8.02 14.60 45.90
C PHE A 66 6.53 14.64 46.27
N PRO A 67 5.96 15.82 46.60
CA PRO A 67 4.53 15.97 46.89
C PRO A 67 3.74 16.02 45.58
N VAL A 68 3.14 14.89 45.19
CA VAL A 68 2.42 14.74 43.92
C VAL A 68 0.93 14.42 44.08
N ASP A 69 0.43 14.28 45.32
CA ASP A 69 -0.91 13.74 45.59
C ASP A 69 -2.06 14.60 45.03
N ASP A 70 -1.86 15.90 44.87
CA ASP A 70 -2.87 16.83 44.33
C ASP A 70 -2.78 17.02 42.81
N LEU A 71 -1.83 16.35 42.14
CA LEU A 71 -1.62 16.49 40.70
C LEU A 71 -2.53 15.52 39.93
N GLN A 72 -3.12 16.01 38.84
CA GLN A 72 -3.96 15.22 37.95
C GLN A 72 -3.46 15.33 36.51
N PHE A 73 -3.63 14.23 35.77
CA PHE A 73 -3.34 14.22 34.34
C PHE A 73 -4.37 15.06 33.58
N ASP A 74 -3.88 16.07 32.85
CA ASP A 74 -4.67 16.88 31.93
C ASP A 74 -4.07 16.77 30.51
N PRO A 75 -4.73 16.06 29.58
CA PRO A 75 -4.23 15.87 28.22
C PRO A 75 -4.24 17.15 27.38
N ASP A 76 -4.97 18.19 27.80
CA ASP A 76 -5.11 19.44 27.04
C ASP A 76 -4.14 20.53 27.52
N LEU A 77 -3.41 20.28 28.62
CA LEU A 77 -2.48 21.24 29.22
C LEU A 77 -1.27 21.55 28.32
N VAL A 78 -0.81 20.56 27.55
CA VAL A 78 0.40 20.66 26.72
C VAL A 78 0.13 20.20 25.29
N ILE A 79 0.94 20.71 24.36
CA ILE A 79 0.90 20.31 22.95
C ILE A 79 2.28 19.84 22.49
N ARG A 80 2.32 19.01 21.44
CA ARG A 80 3.58 18.56 20.84
C ARG A 80 4.43 19.74 20.32
N GLY A 81 5.75 19.60 20.49
CA GLY A 81 6.74 20.56 19.99
C GLY A 81 6.85 21.83 20.83
N LEU A 82 6.58 21.73 22.14
CA LEU A 82 7.04 22.71 23.13
C LEU A 82 8.50 22.42 23.50
N ILE A 83 9.21 23.46 23.92
CA ILE A 83 10.59 23.40 24.38
C ILE A 83 10.60 23.64 25.89
N ILE A 84 11.36 22.84 26.63
CA ILE A 84 11.56 23.01 28.07
C ILE A 84 12.88 23.75 28.30
N ASP A 85 12.78 24.97 28.83
CA ASP A 85 13.89 25.71 29.42
C ASP A 85 14.15 25.18 30.83
N LYS A 86 15.17 24.33 30.95
CA LYS A 86 15.55 23.67 32.21
C LYS A 86 16.25 24.60 33.21
N GLU A 87 16.74 25.75 32.76
CA GLU A 87 17.45 26.70 33.61
C GLU A 87 16.45 27.63 34.30
N LYS A 88 15.50 28.16 33.54
CA LYS A 88 14.50 29.12 34.03
C LYS A 88 13.15 28.50 34.35
N GLY A 89 12.94 27.21 34.10
CA GLY A 89 11.66 26.54 34.33
C GLY A 89 10.56 27.10 33.43
N ASN A 90 10.78 27.14 32.11
CA ASN A 90 9.75 27.61 31.18
C ASN A 90 9.40 26.54 30.15
N LEU A 91 8.10 26.39 29.87
CA LEU A 91 7.62 25.76 28.65
C LEU A 91 7.42 26.85 27.59
N VAL A 92 8.13 26.74 26.46
CA VAL A 92 8.09 27.75 25.41
C VAL A 92 7.68 27.16 24.07
N LYS A 93 6.86 27.92 23.32
CA LYS A 93 6.56 27.65 21.92
C LYS A 93 7.32 28.64 21.07
N ALA A 94 8.31 28.17 20.33
CA ALA A 94 9.07 28.98 19.38
C ALA A 94 8.56 28.75 17.94
N ASP A 95 8.79 29.73 17.06
CA ASP A 95 8.67 29.53 15.62
C ASP A 95 9.94 28.93 15.01
N ARG A 96 9.92 28.70 13.69
CA ARG A 96 11.04 28.11 12.94
C ARG A 96 12.33 28.94 12.96
N PHE A 97 12.27 30.21 13.38
CA PHE A 97 13.44 31.10 13.50
C PHE A 97 13.88 31.24 14.96
N GLY A 98 13.23 30.55 15.89
CA GLY A 98 13.55 30.59 17.31
C GLY A 98 12.87 31.72 18.08
N TYR A 99 11.98 32.50 17.47
CA TYR A 99 11.25 33.53 18.21
C TYR A 99 10.15 32.91 19.08
N ILE A 100 10.14 33.29 20.36
CA ILE A 100 9.14 32.83 21.33
C ILE A 100 7.79 33.45 20.97
N LYS A 101 6.78 32.62 20.72
CA LYS A 101 5.39 33.03 20.49
C LYS A 101 4.55 32.95 21.76
N ARG A 102 4.82 31.96 22.60
CA ARG A 102 4.19 31.78 23.92
C ARG A 102 5.20 31.20 24.89
N ALA A 103 5.07 31.59 26.15
CA ALA A 103 5.83 31.03 27.25
C ALA A 103 4.89 30.84 28.45
N MET A 104 5.10 29.76 29.17
CA MET A 104 4.47 29.47 30.44
C MET A 104 5.58 29.17 31.44
N HIS A 105 5.60 29.89 32.55
CA HIS A 105 6.49 29.56 33.64
C HIS A 105 5.92 28.36 34.38
N VAL A 106 6.69 27.29 34.43
CA VAL A 106 6.38 26.10 35.22
C VAL A 106 7.60 25.91 36.10
N SER A 107 7.44 26.07 37.41
CA SER A 107 8.54 25.97 38.38
C SER A 107 9.15 24.57 38.35
N VAL A 108 9.98 24.29 37.36
CA VAL A 108 10.64 23.02 37.11
C VAL A 108 12.11 23.20 37.45
N PHE A 109 12.52 22.60 38.55
CA PHE A 109 13.93 22.54 38.91
C PHE A 109 14.64 21.48 38.07
N PHE A 110 15.90 21.71 37.69
CA PHE A 110 16.69 20.79 36.87
C PHE A 110 16.69 19.33 37.39
N ILE A 111 16.71 19.15 38.72
CA ILE A 111 16.64 17.83 39.37
C ILE A 111 15.29 17.14 39.11
N LEU A 112 14.18 17.89 39.18
CA LEU A 112 12.85 17.35 38.91
C LEU A 112 12.73 16.89 37.45
N PHE A 113 13.25 17.69 36.50
CA PHE A 113 13.30 17.29 35.10
C PHE A 113 14.08 15.99 34.89
N GLN A 114 15.26 15.85 35.51
CA GLN A 114 16.06 14.62 35.42
C GLN A 114 15.35 13.42 36.06
N ALA A 115 14.66 13.62 37.17
CA ALA A 115 13.89 12.58 37.84
C ALA A 115 12.76 12.07 36.92
N VAL A 116 11.95 12.98 36.36
CA VAL A 116 10.85 12.65 35.44
C VAL A 116 11.37 11.96 34.18
N TYR A 117 12.43 12.50 33.55
CA TYR A 117 13.01 11.93 32.35
C TYR A 117 13.51 10.50 32.60
N ARG A 118 14.23 10.27 33.71
CA ARG A 118 14.72 8.93 34.06
C ARG A 118 13.57 7.96 34.39
N ALA A 119 12.51 8.44 35.03
CA ALA A 119 11.33 7.64 35.35
C ALA A 119 10.66 7.11 34.08
N LEU A 120 10.30 8.04 33.17
CA LEU A 120 9.65 7.70 31.90
C LEU A 120 10.56 6.84 31.02
N PHE A 121 11.87 7.13 31.00
CA PHE A 121 12.83 6.33 30.26
C PHE A 121 12.92 4.91 30.81
N ARG A 122 12.99 4.72 32.14
CA ARG A 122 12.96 3.37 32.75
C ARG A 122 11.65 2.65 32.45
N ALA A 123 10.51 3.31 32.61
CA ALA A 123 9.21 2.74 32.27
C ALA A 123 9.16 2.18 30.84
N HIS A 124 9.80 2.89 29.90
CA HIS A 124 9.87 2.52 28.50
C HIS A 124 10.93 1.42 28.22
N VAL A 125 12.10 1.50 28.85
CA VAL A 125 13.23 0.57 28.63
C VAL A 125 13.07 -0.75 29.39
N GLU A 126 12.54 -0.72 30.60
CA GLU A 126 12.24 -1.90 31.41
C GLU A 126 11.01 -2.66 30.86
N GLY A 127 10.34 -2.11 29.85
CA GLY A 127 9.28 -2.78 29.10
C GLY A 127 7.97 -2.92 29.86
N GLN A 128 7.85 -2.38 31.09
CA GLN A 128 6.64 -2.47 31.91
C GLN A 128 5.42 -1.88 31.19
N LEU A 129 5.56 -0.65 30.67
CA LEU A 129 4.50 -0.02 29.87
C LEU A 129 4.12 -0.83 28.63
N LYS A 130 5.12 -1.41 27.94
CA LYS A 130 4.86 -2.27 26.78
C LYS A 130 4.16 -3.57 27.17
N SER A 131 4.49 -4.15 28.32
CA SER A 131 3.84 -5.35 28.83
C SER A 131 2.38 -5.10 29.21
N GLU A 132 2.05 -3.94 29.79
CA GLU A 132 0.66 -3.54 30.06
C GLU A 132 -0.12 -3.36 28.75
N ILE A 133 0.47 -2.70 27.74
CA ILE A 133 -0.15 -2.59 26.41
C ILE A 133 -0.41 -3.98 25.82
N MET A 134 0.57 -4.89 25.88
CA MET A 134 0.45 -6.21 25.29
C MET A 134 -0.58 -7.09 26.02
N ALA A 135 -0.81 -6.85 27.32
CA ALA A 135 -1.83 -7.55 28.09
C ALA A 135 -3.25 -7.11 27.73
N GLU A 136 -3.46 -5.82 27.44
CA GLU A 136 -4.77 -5.23 27.12
C GLU A 136 -4.71 -4.30 25.89
N PRO A 137 -4.37 -4.80 24.70
CA PRO A 137 -4.10 -3.95 23.54
C PRO A 137 -5.31 -3.12 23.10
N GLU A 138 -6.52 -3.64 23.26
CA GLU A 138 -7.77 -2.95 22.88
C GLU A 138 -8.01 -1.66 23.67
N ARG A 139 -7.42 -1.54 24.86
CA ARG A 139 -7.49 -0.33 25.68
C ARG A 139 -6.54 0.75 25.20
N PHE A 140 -5.40 0.35 24.63
CA PHE A 140 -4.27 1.24 24.34
C PHE A 140 -4.05 1.50 22.86
N VAL A 141 -4.55 0.64 21.98
CA VAL A 141 -4.32 0.69 20.54
C VAL A 141 -5.64 0.91 19.82
N GLU A 142 -5.67 1.90 18.94
CA GLU A 142 -6.77 2.18 18.03
C GLU A 142 -6.56 1.37 16.74
N PRO A 143 -7.43 0.39 16.42
CA PRO A 143 -7.27 -0.42 15.23
C PRO A 143 -7.59 0.38 13.97
N ASP A 144 -6.73 0.25 12.96
CA ASP A 144 -6.98 0.75 11.60
C ASP A 144 -7.43 -0.42 10.70
N PRO A 145 -8.71 -0.47 10.29
CA PRO A 145 -9.22 -1.52 9.43
C PRO A 145 -8.71 -1.44 7.98
N GLU A 146 -8.24 -0.28 7.52
CA GLU A 146 -7.73 -0.09 6.16
C GLU A 146 -6.24 -0.45 6.06
N LEU A 147 -5.50 -0.40 7.17
CA LEU A 147 -4.05 -0.65 7.18
C LEU A 147 -3.64 -2.00 6.53
N PRO A 148 -4.30 -3.15 6.82
CA PRO A 148 -3.93 -4.41 6.18
C PRO A 148 -4.11 -4.37 4.66
N LEU A 149 -5.16 -3.71 4.17
CA LEU A 149 -5.43 -3.57 2.73
C LEU A 149 -4.37 -2.67 2.08
N ALA A 150 -4.06 -1.53 2.70
CA ALA A 150 -3.04 -0.61 2.20
C ALA A 150 -1.66 -1.27 2.05
N LEU A 151 -1.28 -2.15 2.99
CA LEU A 151 -0.02 -2.91 2.93
C LEU A 151 -0.06 -4.03 1.88
N LEU A 152 -1.22 -4.63 1.61
CA LEU A 152 -1.39 -5.64 0.56
C LEU A 152 -1.33 -5.00 -0.84
N ASP A 153 -2.02 -3.88 -1.04
CA ASP A 153 -2.03 -3.15 -2.32
C ASP A 153 -0.60 -2.76 -2.75
N GLN A 154 0.27 -2.40 -1.80
CA GLN A 154 1.67 -2.11 -2.09
C GLN A 154 2.46 -3.32 -2.56
N LYS A 155 2.22 -4.50 -1.97
CA LYS A 155 2.84 -5.75 -2.44
C LYS A 155 2.38 -6.12 -3.84
N GLU A 156 1.13 -5.80 -4.19
CA GLU A 156 0.60 -6.03 -5.53
C GLU A 156 1.21 -5.09 -6.58
N ILE A 157 1.57 -3.86 -6.21
CA ILE A 157 2.36 -2.98 -7.09
C ILE A 157 3.74 -3.59 -7.37
N ASP A 158 4.42 -4.15 -6.37
CA ASP A 158 5.70 -4.83 -6.58
C ASP A 158 5.57 -6.06 -7.49
N ALA A 159 4.47 -6.81 -7.33
CA ALA A 159 4.13 -7.92 -8.22
C ALA A 159 3.89 -7.45 -9.66
N LEU A 160 3.12 -6.37 -9.85
CA LEU A 160 2.92 -5.73 -11.16
C LEU A 160 4.23 -5.29 -11.78
N VAL A 161 5.11 -4.64 -11.02
CA VAL A 161 6.43 -4.20 -11.50
C VAL A 161 7.28 -5.38 -11.99
N LYS A 162 7.26 -6.52 -11.30
CA LYS A 162 7.96 -7.74 -11.73
C LYS A 162 7.34 -8.36 -12.98
N SER A 163 6.01 -8.33 -13.09
CA SER A 163 5.25 -8.79 -14.27
C SER A 163 5.62 -8.02 -15.55
N TYR A 164 5.86 -6.69 -15.45
CA TYR A 164 6.12 -5.85 -16.64
C TYR A 164 7.31 -6.31 -17.49
N ALA A 165 8.33 -6.95 -16.92
CA ALA A 165 9.48 -7.45 -17.69
C ALA A 165 9.11 -8.58 -18.67
N GLN A 166 8.13 -9.41 -18.32
CA GLN A 166 7.67 -10.55 -19.14
C GLN A 166 6.47 -10.17 -20.04
N LYS A 167 5.78 -9.07 -19.71
CA LYS A 167 4.55 -8.64 -20.37
C LYS A 167 4.72 -8.25 -21.83
N GLU A 168 5.86 -7.66 -22.21
CA GLU A 168 6.11 -7.26 -23.60
C GLU A 168 6.24 -8.47 -24.53
N GLU A 169 6.97 -9.50 -24.10
CA GLU A 169 7.11 -10.76 -24.83
C GLU A 169 5.77 -11.52 -24.87
N LEU A 170 5.04 -11.58 -23.75
CA LEU A 170 3.73 -12.21 -23.68
C LEU A 170 2.72 -11.57 -24.63
N VAL A 171 2.63 -10.23 -24.65
CA VAL A 171 1.75 -9.49 -25.57
C VAL A 171 2.11 -9.79 -27.02
N THR A 172 3.40 -9.84 -27.34
CA THR A 172 3.88 -10.16 -28.69
C THR A 172 3.47 -11.57 -29.11
N LEU A 173 3.63 -12.56 -28.22
CA LEU A 173 3.25 -13.95 -28.50
C LEU A 173 1.73 -14.10 -28.67
N ILE A 174 0.93 -13.42 -27.85
CA ILE A 174 -0.53 -13.41 -27.97
C ILE A 174 -0.96 -12.81 -29.32
N GLN A 175 -0.36 -11.69 -29.73
CA GLN A 175 -0.64 -11.09 -31.05
C GLN A 175 -0.26 -12.03 -32.20
N GLN A 176 0.89 -12.72 -32.11
CA GLN A 176 1.27 -13.73 -33.09
C GLN A 176 0.25 -14.87 -33.15
N LYS A 177 -0.26 -15.33 -32.00
CA LYS A 177 -1.27 -16.38 -31.93
C LYS A 177 -2.60 -15.94 -32.54
N GLU A 178 -3.01 -14.70 -32.31
CA GLU A 178 -4.22 -14.11 -32.90
C GLU A 178 -4.12 -14.09 -34.43
N ILE A 179 -3.01 -13.60 -34.99
CA ILE A 179 -2.77 -13.57 -36.44
C ILE A 179 -2.82 -14.98 -37.05
N VAL A 180 -2.17 -15.95 -36.42
CA VAL A 180 -2.16 -17.34 -36.90
C VAL A 180 -3.57 -17.96 -36.81
N GLY A 181 -4.30 -17.68 -35.72
CA GLY A 181 -5.68 -18.14 -35.52
C GLY A 181 -6.65 -17.58 -36.56
N ASP A 182 -6.50 -16.29 -36.90
CA ASP A 182 -7.28 -15.65 -37.95
C ASP A 182 -7.02 -16.28 -39.31
N LEU A 183 -5.75 -16.51 -39.66
CA LEU A 183 -5.37 -17.16 -40.91
C LEU A 183 -5.92 -18.60 -40.97
N PHE A 184 -5.81 -19.35 -39.87
CA PHE A 184 -6.38 -20.69 -39.78
C PHE A 184 -7.91 -20.68 -40.00
N ASN A 185 -8.61 -19.73 -39.37
CA ASN A 185 -10.04 -19.57 -39.53
C ASN A 185 -10.43 -19.19 -40.96
N GLN A 186 -9.67 -18.32 -41.62
CA GLN A 186 -9.89 -17.98 -43.03
C GLN A 186 -9.76 -19.21 -43.95
N LEU A 187 -8.71 -20.02 -43.77
CA LEU A 187 -8.51 -21.25 -44.56
C LEU A 187 -9.60 -22.29 -44.28
N ARG A 188 -9.97 -22.48 -43.01
CA ARG A 188 -11.06 -23.38 -42.60
C ARG A 188 -12.39 -22.99 -43.26
N LEU A 189 -12.72 -21.69 -43.27
CA LEU A 189 -13.92 -21.16 -43.91
C LEU A 189 -13.88 -21.31 -45.42
N ALA A 190 -12.71 -21.16 -46.05
CA ALA A 190 -12.54 -21.37 -47.48
C ALA A 190 -12.82 -22.83 -47.87
N LEU A 191 -12.28 -23.79 -47.10
CA LEU A 191 -12.54 -25.23 -47.30
C LEU A 191 -14.02 -25.55 -47.12
N GLN A 192 -14.65 -25.09 -46.03
CA GLN A 192 -16.08 -25.30 -45.77
C GLN A 192 -16.98 -24.75 -46.88
N ARG A 193 -16.62 -23.60 -47.47
CA ARG A 193 -17.39 -22.99 -48.58
C ARG A 193 -17.27 -23.81 -49.86
N ARG A 194 -16.08 -24.33 -50.17
CA ARG A 194 -15.85 -25.21 -51.34
C ARG A 194 -16.66 -26.49 -51.26
N THR A 195 -16.69 -27.14 -50.10
CA THR A 195 -17.53 -28.34 -49.88
C THR A 195 -19.02 -28.06 -50.13
N ASN A 196 -19.46 -26.83 -49.90
CA ASN A 196 -20.84 -26.37 -50.14
C ASN A 196 -21.04 -25.70 -51.51
N SER A 197 -20.13 -25.90 -52.47
CA SER A 197 -20.18 -25.31 -53.83
C SER A 197 -20.26 -23.78 -53.86
N ARG A 198 -19.67 -23.09 -52.87
CA ARG A 198 -19.58 -21.63 -52.79
C ARG A 198 -18.13 -21.17 -53.01
N PRO A 199 -17.88 -20.05 -53.69
CA PRO A 199 -16.53 -19.55 -53.91
C PRO A 199 -15.87 -19.12 -52.59
N ALA A 200 -14.54 -19.27 -52.53
CA ALA A 200 -13.72 -18.77 -51.43
C ALA A 200 -13.76 -17.23 -51.37
N GLN A 201 -13.55 -16.67 -50.18
CA GLN A 201 -13.62 -15.21 -49.97
C GLN A 201 -12.34 -14.47 -50.39
N THR A 202 -11.20 -15.15 -50.52
CA THR A 202 -9.90 -14.53 -50.81
C THR A 202 -9.24 -15.18 -52.04
N LEU A 203 -8.54 -14.37 -52.83
CA LEU A 203 -7.85 -14.79 -54.06
C LEU A 203 -6.77 -15.86 -53.80
N ALA A 204 -6.04 -15.74 -52.68
CA ALA A 204 -5.03 -16.72 -52.30
C ALA A 204 -5.66 -18.10 -52.02
N ALA A 205 -6.79 -18.15 -51.32
CA ALA A 205 -7.50 -19.39 -51.02
C ALA A 205 -8.28 -19.95 -52.21
N SER A 206 -8.54 -19.18 -53.27
CA SER A 206 -9.13 -19.70 -54.52
C SER A 206 -8.13 -20.38 -55.44
N CYS A 207 -6.83 -20.12 -55.28
CA CYS A 207 -5.78 -20.67 -56.16
C CYS A 207 -5.11 -21.95 -55.62
N MET A 208 -5.35 -22.31 -54.35
CA MET A 208 -4.80 -23.52 -53.72
C MET A 208 -5.71 -24.73 -53.97
N ASP A 209 -5.15 -25.93 -54.10
CA ASP A 209 -5.95 -27.16 -54.08
C ASP A 209 -6.33 -27.56 -52.64
N ASP A 210 -7.22 -28.54 -52.50
CA ASP A 210 -7.74 -28.95 -51.18
C ASP A 210 -6.68 -29.66 -50.32
N GLN A 211 -5.66 -30.26 -50.94
CA GLN A 211 -4.55 -30.92 -50.25
C GLN A 211 -3.60 -29.88 -49.65
N ASP A 212 -3.24 -28.86 -50.43
CA ASP A 212 -2.42 -27.71 -50.01
C ASP A 212 -3.10 -26.90 -48.89
N LEU A 213 -4.43 -26.72 -48.97
CA LEU A 213 -5.21 -26.08 -47.91
C LEU A 213 -5.15 -26.86 -46.60
N THR A 214 -5.31 -28.18 -46.68
CA THR A 214 -5.29 -29.07 -45.51
C THR A 214 -3.89 -29.09 -44.89
N GLU A 215 -2.83 -29.18 -45.69
CA GLU A 215 -1.44 -29.14 -45.21
C GLU A 215 -1.12 -27.79 -44.56
N SER A 216 -1.58 -26.68 -45.14
CA SER A 216 -1.40 -25.34 -44.58
C SER A 216 -2.12 -25.18 -43.24
N MET A 217 -3.35 -25.69 -43.13
CA MET A 217 -4.08 -25.71 -41.85
C MET A 217 -3.36 -26.55 -40.79
N GLN A 218 -2.81 -27.72 -41.15
CA GLN A 218 -2.01 -28.54 -40.22
C GLN A 218 -0.76 -27.80 -39.73
N LYS A 219 -0.04 -27.12 -40.64
CA LYS A 219 1.13 -26.30 -40.28
C LYS A 219 0.77 -25.16 -39.32
N LEU A 220 -0.34 -24.46 -39.57
CA LEU A 220 -0.81 -23.39 -38.69
C LEU A 220 -1.21 -23.92 -37.30
N LEU A 221 -1.83 -25.10 -37.24
CA LEU A 221 -2.20 -25.73 -35.97
C LEU A 221 -0.97 -26.08 -35.12
N ILE A 222 0.10 -26.58 -35.75
CA ILE A 222 1.39 -26.83 -35.08
C ILE A 222 2.00 -25.52 -34.56
N VAL A 223 1.93 -24.43 -35.35
CA VAL A 223 2.41 -23.12 -34.92
C VAL A 223 1.61 -22.58 -33.74
N MET A 224 0.28 -22.71 -33.76
CA MET A 224 -0.58 -22.33 -32.64
C MET A 224 -0.24 -23.12 -31.37
N GLN A 225 -0.05 -24.44 -31.47
CA GLN A 225 0.34 -25.28 -30.33
C GLN A 225 1.69 -24.84 -29.73
N ARG A 226 2.68 -24.54 -30.58
CA ARG A 226 3.98 -24.02 -30.11
C ARG A 226 3.89 -22.64 -29.46
N LEU A 227 2.96 -21.79 -29.90
CA LEU A 227 2.68 -20.52 -29.26
C LEU A 227 2.01 -20.74 -27.90
N ASP A 228 1.08 -21.70 -27.80
CA ASP A 228 0.44 -22.07 -26.53
C ASP A 228 1.41 -22.63 -25.51
N GLU A 229 2.35 -23.48 -25.94
CA GLU A 229 3.43 -24.01 -25.10
C GLU A 229 4.34 -22.90 -24.52
N LYS A 230 4.39 -21.73 -25.15
CA LYS A 230 5.14 -20.56 -24.66
C LYS A 230 4.27 -19.63 -23.81
N ILE A 231 3.03 -19.37 -24.25
CA ILE A 231 2.11 -18.44 -23.60
C ILE A 231 1.63 -18.99 -22.26
N GLY A 232 1.29 -20.29 -22.18
CA GLY A 232 0.76 -20.93 -20.98
C GLY A 232 1.67 -20.76 -19.76
N PRO A 233 2.94 -21.19 -19.82
CA PRO A 233 3.88 -21.03 -18.71
C PRO A 233 4.14 -19.58 -18.30
N MET A 234 4.14 -18.65 -19.26
CA MET A 234 4.30 -17.22 -18.96
C MET A 234 3.10 -16.64 -18.21
N LEU A 235 1.87 -17.05 -18.57
CA LEU A 235 0.66 -16.65 -17.85
C LEU A 235 0.59 -17.25 -16.44
N GLU A 236 1.00 -18.50 -16.29
CA GLU A 236 1.05 -19.17 -14.98
C GLU A 236 2.08 -18.50 -14.06
N SER A 237 3.30 -18.27 -14.56
CA SER A 237 4.36 -17.56 -13.83
C SER A 237 3.97 -16.13 -13.46
N ASP A 238 3.21 -15.44 -14.32
CA ASP A 238 2.72 -14.10 -14.02
C ASP A 238 1.65 -14.14 -12.93
N GLY A 239 0.73 -15.09 -13.00
CA GLY A 239 -0.32 -15.32 -12.00
C GLY A 239 0.22 -15.65 -10.60
N GLU A 240 1.39 -16.27 -10.49
CA GLU A 240 2.05 -16.56 -9.22
C GLU A 240 2.55 -15.30 -8.48
N LEU A 241 2.79 -14.20 -9.20
CA LEU A 241 3.24 -12.94 -8.61
C LEU A 241 2.11 -12.23 -7.85
N PHE A 242 0.86 -12.45 -8.25
CA PHE A 242 -0.32 -11.79 -7.67
C PHE A 242 -0.88 -12.54 -6.46
N ASN A 243 -1.60 -11.80 -5.62
CA ASN A 243 -2.23 -12.35 -4.44
C ASN A 243 -3.35 -13.34 -4.82
N LYS A 244 -3.23 -14.59 -4.34
CA LYS A 244 -4.16 -15.70 -4.63
C LYS A 244 -5.63 -15.45 -4.25
N ARG A 245 -5.91 -14.46 -3.39
CA ARG A 245 -7.30 -14.05 -3.09
C ARG A 245 -8.00 -13.36 -4.26
N TYR A 246 -7.25 -12.87 -5.24
CA TYR A 246 -7.76 -12.28 -6.49
C TYR A 246 -7.73 -13.28 -7.65
N GLU A 247 -7.84 -14.58 -7.38
CA GLU A 247 -8.16 -15.58 -8.42
C GLU A 247 -9.24 -15.04 -9.36
N PRO A 248 -9.13 -15.31 -10.68
CA PRO A 248 -9.90 -14.59 -11.67
C PRO A 248 -11.38 -14.67 -11.31
N LEU A 249 -12.02 -13.50 -11.19
CA LEU A 249 -13.48 -13.41 -11.22
C LEU A 249 -13.95 -14.32 -12.36
N PRO A 250 -14.93 -15.22 -12.12
CA PRO A 250 -15.33 -16.22 -13.09
C PRO A 250 -15.72 -15.53 -14.40
N GLY A 251 -14.76 -15.45 -15.31
CA GLY A 251 -14.95 -14.94 -16.64
C GLY A 251 -15.74 -15.97 -17.44
N PRO A 252 -16.47 -15.53 -18.48
CA PRO A 252 -17.38 -16.38 -19.25
C PRO A 252 -16.71 -17.55 -20.00
N TYR A 253 -15.39 -17.73 -19.88
CA TYR A 253 -14.61 -18.78 -20.53
C TYR A 253 -14.23 -19.96 -19.62
N ALA A 254 -14.65 -19.98 -18.34
CA ALA A 254 -14.43 -21.12 -17.45
C ALA A 254 -15.32 -22.36 -17.77
N ALA A 255 -16.18 -22.27 -18.79
CA ALA A 255 -17.13 -23.30 -19.18
C ALA A 255 -16.78 -23.92 -20.55
N ILE A 256 -15.53 -24.34 -20.77
CA ILE A 256 -15.20 -25.34 -21.81
C ILE A 256 -14.14 -26.30 -21.23
N ARG A 257 -14.62 -27.28 -20.46
CA ARG A 257 -14.02 -28.61 -20.34
C ARG A 257 -15.11 -29.63 -20.66
#